data_AF-A9NMH2-F1
#
_entry.id   AF-A9NMH2-F1
#
_cell.length_a   1.000
_cell.length_b   1.000
_cell.length_c   1.000
_cell.angle_alpha   90.00
_cell.angle_beta   90.00
_cell.angle_gamma   90.00
#
_symmetry.space_group_name_H-M   'P 1'
#
loop_
_entity.id
_entity.type
_entity.pdbx_description
1 polymer ?
#
loop_
_entity_poly.entity_id
_entity_poly.type
_entity_poly.pdbx_seq_one_letter_code
_entity_poly.pdbx_strand_id
1 'polypeptide(L)'
;MKIAGVAIMAVVALAIVMSSCEAQQASNVRATYNYYNPQNIGWDLGKASAYCATWDASKPLEWRKKYGWTAFCGPVGPHGQASCGKCLKVTNRGTGASVIARIVDQCSNGGLDLDASVFNKIDTNGKGRNDGHLMVDYQFVGC
;
A
#
# COMPACT_ATOMS: atom_id res chain seq x y z
N MET A 1 26.23 -53.85 -37.21
CA MET A 1 24.81 -53.46 -37.37
C MET A 1 24.38 -52.90 -36.01
N LYS A 2 24.24 -51.58 -35.83
CA LYS A 2 22.96 -50.84 -35.86
C LYS A 2 21.93 -51.56 -34.92
N ILE A 3 21.29 -50.99 -33.91
CA ILE A 3 20.65 -49.67 -33.76
C ILE A 3 20.42 -49.42 -32.25
N ALA A 4 20.32 -48.14 -31.91
CA ALA A 4 19.90 -47.54 -30.65
C ALA A 4 18.60 -48.10 -30.03
N GLY A 5 18.43 -47.85 -28.73
CA GLY A 5 17.19 -48.03 -27.99
C GLY A 5 17.23 -47.21 -26.70
N VAL A 6 16.91 -45.93 -26.83
CA VAL A 6 16.73 -44.93 -25.77
C VAL A 6 15.78 -45.45 -24.69
N ALA A 7 16.07 -45.18 -23.40
CA ALA A 7 15.16 -44.46 -22.50
C ALA A 7 15.53 -44.56 -21.01
N ILE A 8 15.67 -43.37 -20.42
CA ILE A 8 15.30 -42.96 -19.05
C ILE A 8 16.26 -43.38 -17.94
N MET A 9 16.92 -42.37 -17.34
CA MET A 9 16.98 -42.17 -15.88
C MET A 9 17.52 -40.77 -15.53
N ALA A 10 16.58 -39.90 -15.17
CA ALA A 10 16.68 -38.78 -14.22
C ALA A 10 17.79 -37.71 -14.40
N VAL A 11 17.51 -36.70 -15.23
CA VAL A 11 18.03 -35.35 -14.98
C VAL A 11 17.12 -34.71 -13.93
N VAL A 12 17.52 -34.77 -12.66
CA VAL A 12 16.86 -34.01 -11.59
C VAL A 12 17.18 -32.54 -11.80
N ALA A 13 16.30 -31.84 -12.51
CA ALA A 13 16.33 -30.38 -12.59
C ALA A 13 15.95 -29.82 -11.23
N LEU A 14 16.95 -29.47 -10.41
CA LEU A 14 16.76 -28.69 -9.20
C LEU A 14 16.43 -27.25 -9.60
N ALA A 15 15.17 -27.01 -9.97
CA ALA A 15 14.63 -25.67 -10.10
C ALA A 15 14.51 -25.08 -8.70
N ILE A 16 15.57 -24.40 -8.25
CA ILE A 16 15.51 -23.56 -7.06
C ILE A 16 14.54 -22.42 -7.41
N VAL A 17 13.28 -22.55 -7.00
CA VAL A 17 12.32 -21.46 -7.07
C VAL A 17 12.78 -20.43 -6.05
N MET A 18 13.63 -19.50 -6.47
CA MET A 18 13.97 -18.35 -5.65
C MET A 18 12.72 -17.48 -5.56
N SER A 19 11.89 -17.72 -4.54
CA SER A 19 10.90 -16.75 -4.10
C SER A 19 11.65 -15.57 -3.47
N SER A 20 12.18 -14.68 -4.29
CA SER A 20 12.52 -13.34 -3.86
C SER A 20 11.20 -12.66 -3.51
N CYS A 21 10.94 -12.48 -2.22
CA CYS A 21 9.91 -11.57 -1.74
C CYS A 21 10.39 -10.16 -2.08
N GLU A 22 10.25 -9.76 -3.34
CA GLU A 22 10.42 -8.36 -3.71
C GLU A 22 9.32 -7.58 -3.00
N ALA A 23 9.72 -6.73 -2.07
CA ALA A 23 8.78 -5.83 -1.43
C ALA A 23 8.15 -4.95 -2.51
N GLN A 24 6.83 -5.06 -2.68
CA GLN A 24 6.09 -4.28 -3.66
C GLN A 24 6.25 -2.80 -3.32
N GLN A 25 6.81 -2.02 -4.25
CA GLN A 25 7.15 -0.62 -4.03
C GLN A 25 7.12 0.17 -5.33
N ALA A 26 6.91 1.47 -5.24
CA ALA A 26 7.03 2.38 -6.36
C ALA A 26 7.56 3.73 -5.89
N SER A 27 8.23 4.42 -6.83
CA SER A 27 8.80 5.74 -6.60
C SER A 27 8.13 6.80 -7.46
N ASN A 28 8.26 8.05 -7.03
CA ASN A 28 7.72 9.20 -7.77
C ASN A 28 6.21 9.12 -8.04
N VAL A 29 5.45 8.73 -7.02
CA VAL A 29 4.01 8.53 -7.08
C VAL A 29 3.30 9.75 -6.50
N ARG A 30 2.20 10.17 -7.13
CA ARG A 30 1.38 11.27 -6.63
C ARG A 30 0.58 10.82 -5.40
N ALA A 31 0.66 11.58 -4.32
CA ALA A 31 -0.19 11.42 -3.14
C ALA A 31 -1.02 12.69 -2.92
N THR A 32 -2.34 12.59 -3.02
CA THR A 32 -3.26 13.65 -2.62
C THR A 32 -3.69 13.46 -1.17
N TYR A 33 -4.66 14.26 -0.72
CA TYR A 33 -5.27 14.07 0.58
C TYR A 33 -6.80 14.11 0.51
N ASN A 34 -7.40 13.35 1.42
CA ASN A 34 -8.83 13.32 1.71
C ASN A 34 -9.08 13.55 3.20
N TYR A 35 -10.26 14.05 3.56
CA TYR A 35 -10.65 14.33 4.94
C TYR A 35 -11.47 13.18 5.53
N TYR A 36 -10.85 12.00 5.66
CA TYR A 36 -11.47 10.89 6.38
C TYR A 36 -11.70 11.23 7.85
N ASN A 37 -10.75 11.97 8.46
CA ASN A 37 -10.78 12.40 9.85
C ASN A 37 -11.11 11.24 10.82
N PRO A 38 -10.37 10.12 10.75
CA PRO A 38 -10.77 8.89 11.42
C PRO A 38 -10.92 9.06 12.94
N GLN A 39 -10.15 9.95 13.57
CA GLN A 39 -10.26 10.26 14.99
C GLN A 39 -11.64 10.82 15.37
N ASN A 40 -12.25 11.63 14.50
CA ASN A 40 -13.55 12.27 14.74
C ASN A 40 -14.72 11.30 14.57
N ILE A 41 -14.52 10.23 13.80
CA ILE A 41 -15.55 9.21 13.53
C ILE A 41 -15.33 7.92 14.34
N GLY A 42 -14.41 7.91 15.32
CA GLY A 42 -14.12 6.73 16.13
C GLY A 42 -13.43 5.60 15.38
N TRP A 43 -12.66 5.96 14.34
CA TRP A 43 -11.97 5.07 13.41
C TRP A 43 -12.91 4.09 12.71
N ASP A 44 -14.17 4.49 12.51
CA ASP A 44 -15.21 3.68 11.88
C ASP A 44 -15.12 3.79 10.34
N LEU A 45 -14.72 2.70 9.69
CA LEU A 45 -14.57 2.67 8.23
C LEU A 45 -15.91 2.88 7.51
N GLY A 46 -17.02 2.44 8.12
CA GLY A 46 -18.36 2.59 7.56
C GLY A 46 -18.81 4.05 7.55
N LYS A 47 -18.50 4.82 8.61
CA LYS A 47 -18.78 6.27 8.64
C LYS A 47 -17.98 7.07 7.61
N ALA A 48 -16.80 6.59 7.26
CA ALA A 48 -15.99 7.15 6.19
C ALA A 48 -16.44 6.72 4.79
N SER A 49 -17.43 5.81 4.67
CA SER A 49 -17.79 5.14 3.42
C SER A 49 -16.58 4.53 2.70
N ALA A 50 -15.57 4.09 3.47
CA ALA A 50 -14.33 3.58 2.92
C ALA A 50 -14.58 2.23 2.24
N TYR A 51 -14.01 2.01 1.06
CA TYR A 51 -14.25 0.79 0.27
C TYR A 51 -13.99 -0.50 1.07
N CYS A 52 -12.98 -0.51 1.94
CA CYS A 52 -12.64 -1.69 2.74
C CYS A 52 -13.59 -1.95 3.91
N ALA A 53 -14.58 -1.09 4.19
CA ALA A 53 -15.52 -1.24 5.30
C ALA A 53 -16.24 -2.61 5.25
N THR A 54 -16.55 -3.12 4.06
CA THR A 54 -17.19 -4.44 3.84
C THR A 54 -16.47 -5.58 4.57
N TRP A 55 -15.14 -5.52 4.68
CA TRP A 55 -14.32 -6.60 5.24
C TRP A 55 -13.60 -6.23 6.54
N ASP A 56 -13.29 -4.94 6.73
CA ASP A 56 -12.40 -4.49 7.79
C ASP A 56 -13.09 -3.66 8.89
N ALA A 57 -14.37 -3.29 8.74
CA ALA A 57 -15.07 -2.44 9.72
C ALA A 57 -15.20 -3.08 11.10
N SER A 58 -15.34 -4.42 11.16
CA SER A 58 -15.48 -5.18 12.41
C SER A 58 -14.17 -5.46 13.13
N LYS A 59 -13.02 -5.06 12.56
CA LYS A 59 -11.73 -5.26 13.23
C LYS A 59 -11.64 -4.47 14.53
N PRO A 60 -10.84 -4.95 15.51
CA PRO A 60 -10.70 -4.27 16.80
C PRO A 60 -10.30 -2.80 16.63
N LEU A 61 -10.78 -1.93 17.54
CA LEU A 61 -10.45 -0.50 17.50
C LEU A 61 -8.94 -0.26 17.48
N GLU A 62 -8.17 -1.02 18.27
CA GLU A 62 -6.71 -0.97 18.29
C GLU A 62 -6.10 -1.21 16.91
N TRP A 63 -6.65 -2.14 16.12
CA TRP A 63 -6.19 -2.38 14.76
C TRP A 63 -6.51 -1.21 13.82
N ARG A 64 -7.74 -0.66 13.94
CA ARG A 64 -8.23 0.44 13.10
C ARG A 64 -7.48 1.75 13.36
N LYS A 65 -7.05 1.99 14.60
CA LYS A 65 -6.32 3.21 15.00
C LYS A 65 -4.78 3.09 15.02
N LYS A 66 -4.22 1.89 14.80
CA LYS A 66 -2.77 1.65 14.90
C LYS A 66 -1.96 2.56 13.95
N TYR A 67 -2.48 2.80 12.75
CA TYR A 67 -1.86 3.62 11.71
C TYR A 67 -2.88 4.59 11.13
N GLY A 68 -2.40 5.71 10.57
CA GLY A 68 -3.26 6.62 9.82
C GLY A 68 -3.78 5.98 8.53
N TRP A 69 -4.81 6.57 7.94
CA TRP A 69 -5.54 5.97 6.81
C TRP A 69 -5.09 6.51 5.45
N THR A 70 -5.27 5.69 4.42
CA THR A 70 -5.10 6.10 3.02
C THR A 70 -5.95 5.24 2.07
N ALA A 71 -6.34 5.83 0.93
CA ALA A 71 -6.73 5.08 -0.26
C ALA A 71 -5.51 4.71 -1.12
N PHE A 72 -5.58 3.58 -1.81
CA PHE A 72 -4.51 3.10 -2.67
C PHE A 72 -4.98 2.71 -4.07
N CYS A 73 -4.26 3.22 -5.08
CA CYS A 73 -4.41 2.89 -6.49
C CYS A 73 -3.09 3.11 -7.24
N GLY A 74 -1.97 2.91 -6.55
CA GLY A 74 -0.62 3.13 -7.08
C GLY A 74 -0.21 2.12 -8.15
N PRO A 75 0.86 2.35 -8.90
CA PRO A 75 1.19 1.54 -10.08
C PRO A 75 1.68 0.11 -9.77
N VAL A 76 2.08 -0.19 -8.53
CA VAL A 76 2.71 -1.46 -8.14
C VAL A 76 2.09 -1.99 -6.84
N GLY A 77 1.64 -3.24 -6.87
CA GLY A 77 1.03 -3.92 -5.73
C GLY A 77 -0.46 -4.19 -5.94
N PRO A 78 -1.10 -4.88 -4.98
CA PRO A 78 -2.51 -5.25 -5.10
C PRO A 78 -3.43 -4.02 -5.04
N HIS A 79 -4.59 -4.11 -5.68
CA HIS A 79 -5.67 -3.10 -5.62
C HIS A 79 -6.98 -3.69 -5.13
N GLY A 80 -7.94 -2.82 -4.84
CA GLY A 80 -9.28 -3.19 -4.39
C GLY A 80 -9.24 -4.04 -3.12
N GLN A 81 -10.03 -5.10 -3.07
CA GLN A 81 -10.14 -5.93 -1.87
C GLN A 81 -8.79 -6.53 -1.43
N ALA A 82 -7.89 -6.85 -2.37
CA ALA A 82 -6.62 -7.49 -2.07
C ALA A 82 -5.61 -6.55 -1.36
N SER A 83 -5.84 -5.23 -1.37
CA SER A 83 -5.03 -4.26 -0.64
C SER A 83 -5.63 -3.86 0.71
N CYS A 84 -6.90 -4.15 0.97
CA CYS A 84 -7.58 -3.78 2.20
C CYS A 84 -6.84 -4.26 3.44
N GLY A 85 -6.59 -3.31 4.35
CA GLY A 85 -5.92 -3.56 5.63
C GLY A 85 -4.40 -3.69 5.55
N LYS A 86 -3.79 -3.69 4.36
CA LYS A 86 -2.32 -3.69 4.22
C LYS A 86 -1.72 -2.33 4.61
N CYS A 87 -0.43 -2.32 4.93
CA CYS A 87 0.29 -1.12 5.34
C CYS A 87 1.33 -0.70 4.31
N LEU A 88 1.46 0.60 4.12
CA LEU A 88 2.45 1.25 3.27
C LEU A 88 3.34 2.11 4.13
N LYS A 89 4.66 1.97 3.98
CA LYS A 89 5.60 3.03 4.37
C LYS A 89 5.62 4.04 3.24
N VAL A 90 5.18 5.27 3.51
CA VAL A 90 5.10 6.37 2.54
C VAL A 90 6.15 7.42 2.91
N THR A 91 6.97 7.80 1.95
CA THR A 91 8.09 8.75 2.14
C THR A 91 7.94 9.92 1.20
N ASN A 92 7.90 11.15 1.73
CA ASN A 92 7.93 12.38 0.92
C ASN A 92 9.32 12.54 0.28
N ARG A 93 9.40 12.56 -1.05
CA ARG A 93 10.68 12.69 -1.77
C ARG A 93 11.35 14.04 -1.56
N GLY A 94 10.57 15.10 -1.33
CA GLY A 94 11.10 16.45 -1.15
C GLY A 94 11.78 16.68 0.19
N THR A 95 11.39 15.94 1.23
CA THR A 95 11.85 16.19 2.62
C THR A 95 12.43 14.96 3.30
N GLY A 96 12.22 13.76 2.75
CA GLY A 96 12.58 12.49 3.39
C GLY A 96 11.68 12.08 4.56
N ALA A 97 10.69 12.91 4.94
CA ALA A 97 9.74 12.57 5.99
C ALA A 97 8.92 11.33 5.60
N SER A 98 8.73 10.40 6.54
CA SER A 98 8.01 9.15 6.26
C SER A 98 7.02 8.77 7.34
N VAL A 99 6.01 8.01 6.95
CA VAL A 99 4.93 7.53 7.83
C VAL A 99 4.44 6.16 7.36
N ILE A 100 3.97 5.32 8.28
CA ILE A 100 3.24 4.11 7.93
C ILE A 100 1.74 4.42 7.94
N ALA A 101 1.07 4.13 6.84
CA ALA A 101 -0.38 4.28 6.67
C ALA A 101 -1.03 2.95 6.29
N ARG A 102 -2.28 2.76 6.72
CA ARG A 102 -3.09 1.60 6.39
C ARG A 102 -4.01 1.92 5.22
N ILE A 103 -4.04 1.02 4.24
CA ILE A 103 -4.98 1.07 3.12
C ILE A 103 -6.36 0.70 3.63
N VAL A 104 -7.30 1.66 3.58
CA VAL A 104 -8.70 1.46 3.97
C VAL A 104 -9.66 1.71 2.81
N ASP A 105 -9.15 2.20 1.69
CA ASP A 105 -9.97 2.65 0.57
C ASP A 105 -9.23 2.49 -0.77
N GLN A 106 -9.95 2.73 -1.86
CA GLN A 106 -9.42 2.73 -3.22
C GLN A 106 -9.53 4.12 -3.84
N CYS A 107 -8.68 4.42 -4.80
CA CYS A 107 -8.69 5.70 -5.53
C CYS A 107 -8.58 5.48 -7.05
N SER A 108 -8.63 6.58 -7.82
CA SER A 108 -8.50 6.56 -9.28
C SER A 108 -7.43 7.53 -9.81
N ASN A 109 -6.57 8.08 -8.93
CA ASN A 109 -5.54 9.06 -9.28
C ASN A 109 -4.19 8.43 -9.67
N GLY A 110 -4.10 7.09 -9.72
CA GLY A 110 -2.87 6.35 -10.04
C GLY A 110 -1.82 6.36 -8.91
N GLY A 111 -2.21 6.68 -7.68
CA GLY A 111 -1.29 6.84 -6.56
C GLY A 111 -1.91 6.56 -5.20
N LEU A 112 -1.80 7.54 -4.30
CA LEU A 112 -2.35 7.48 -2.95
C LEU A 112 -3.31 8.65 -2.72
N ASP A 113 -4.26 8.43 -1.82
CA ASP A 113 -5.05 9.51 -1.23
C ASP A 113 -4.96 9.39 0.29
N LEU A 114 -4.11 10.20 0.91
CA LEU A 114 -3.80 10.11 2.34
C LEU A 114 -4.91 10.79 3.15
N ASP A 115 -5.24 10.30 4.35
CA ASP A 115 -5.96 11.17 5.28
C ASP A 115 -5.16 12.45 5.51
N ALA A 116 -5.83 13.61 5.62
CA ALA A 116 -5.18 14.90 5.80
C ALA A 116 -4.20 14.92 6.99
N SER A 117 -4.49 14.20 8.08
CA SER A 117 -3.58 14.09 9.21
C SER A 117 -2.31 13.28 8.91
N VAL A 118 -2.37 12.34 7.95
CA VAL A 118 -1.22 11.57 7.47
C VAL A 118 -0.40 12.40 6.47
N PHE A 119 -1.08 13.06 5.53
CA PHE A 119 -0.46 13.97 4.57
C PHE A 119 0.37 15.05 5.27
N ASN A 120 -0.23 15.75 6.23
CA ASN A 120 0.41 16.85 6.95
C ASN A 120 1.62 16.40 7.79
N LYS A 121 1.67 15.13 8.24
CA LYS A 121 2.83 14.60 8.97
C LYS A 121 4.08 14.49 8.10
N ILE A 122 3.92 14.28 6.79
CA ILE A 122 5.04 14.14 5.86
C ILE A 122 5.22 15.37 4.95
N ASP A 123 4.27 16.29 4.89
CA ASP A 123 4.41 17.60 4.25
C ASP A 123 5.13 18.63 5.16
N THR A 124 6.34 18.28 5.60
CA THR A 124 7.07 19.05 6.63
C THR A 124 7.55 20.43 6.19
N ASN A 125 7.51 20.73 4.89
CA ASN A 125 7.84 22.04 4.33
C ASN A 125 6.62 22.78 3.75
N GLY A 126 5.41 22.24 3.87
CA GLY A 126 4.15 22.84 3.41
C GLY A 126 3.97 22.91 1.89
N LYS A 127 4.94 22.41 1.10
CA LYS A 127 4.88 22.49 -0.36
C LYS A 127 3.76 21.60 -0.91
N GLY A 128 3.53 20.44 -0.31
CA GLY A 128 2.49 19.53 -0.74
C GLY A 128 1.09 20.13 -0.63
N ARG A 129 0.83 20.84 0.47
CA ARG A 129 -0.43 21.59 0.69
C ARG A 129 -0.61 22.67 -0.37
N ASN A 130 0.45 23.42 -0.67
CA ASN A 130 0.44 24.47 -1.68
C ASN A 130 0.19 23.92 -3.10
N ASP A 131 0.80 22.78 -3.42
CA ASP A 131 0.71 22.16 -4.75
C ASP A 131 -0.49 21.19 -4.88
N GLY A 132 -1.25 21.00 -3.80
CA GLY A 132 -2.39 20.07 -3.71
C GLY A 132 -2.02 18.59 -3.73
N HIS A 133 -0.72 18.24 -3.69
CA HIS A 133 -0.23 16.86 -3.65
C HIS A 133 1.24 16.79 -3.24
N LEU A 134 1.67 15.61 -2.78
CA LEU A 134 3.08 15.24 -2.61
C LEU A 134 3.53 14.31 -3.73
N MET A 135 4.82 14.32 -4.01
CA MET A 135 5.49 13.22 -4.73
C MET A 135 6.16 12.31 -3.70
N VAL A 136 5.72 11.06 -3.64
CA VAL A 136 6.13 10.10 -2.62
C VAL A 136 6.73 8.85 -3.22
N ASP A 137 7.53 8.16 -2.42
CA ASP A 137 7.84 6.75 -2.62
C ASP A 137 7.00 5.94 -1.62
N TYR A 138 6.54 4.76 -2.01
CA TYR A 138 5.89 3.83 -1.08
C TYR A 138 6.44 2.42 -1.19
N GLN A 139 6.33 1.68 -0.09
CA GLN A 139 6.65 0.27 0.00
C GLN A 139 5.60 -0.45 0.85
N PHE A 140 5.10 -1.60 0.39
CA PHE A 140 4.30 -2.49 1.21
C PHE A 140 5.15 -3.07 2.35
N VAL A 141 4.67 -2.94 3.58
CA VAL A 141 5.37 -3.37 4.80
C VAL A 141 4.44 -4.16 5.72
N GLY A 142 5.04 -4.86 6.68
CA GLY A 142 4.27 -5.46 7.79
C GLY A 142 3.54 -4.40 8.60
N CYS A 143 2.27 -4.69 8.91
CA CYS A 143 1.53 -4.04 9.99
C CYS A 143 1.80 -4.78 11.31
#